data_AF-A0A935JR55-F1
#
_entry.id   AF-A0A935JR55-F1
#
_cell.length_a   1.000
_cell.length_b   1.000
_cell.length_c   1.000
_cell.angle_alpha   90.00
_cell.angle_beta   90.00
_cell.angle_gamma   90.00
#
_symmetry.space_group_name_H-M   'P 1'
#
loop_
_entity.id
_entity.type
_entity.pdbx_description
1 polymer ?
#
loop_
_entity_poly.entity_id
_entity_poly.type
_entity_poly.pdbx_seq_one_letter_code
_entity_poly.pdbx_strand_id
1 'polypeptide(L)'
;MSNISISGRIIASAGRGITNAFVTLIDQNNVERHITTGRNGYFQFDNVTAGQDYTISVTQRRFMFTSQSFSRSGPPSDVNFIGAR
;
A
#
# COMPACT_ATOMS: atom_id res chain seq x y z
N MET A 1 -18.43 -11.86 -8.11
CA MET A 1 -17.16 -11.48 -7.47
C MET A 1 -17.43 -10.25 -6.64
N SER A 2 -16.96 -10.20 -5.39
CA SER A 2 -17.05 -8.98 -4.56
C SER A 2 -15.80 -8.14 -4.75
N ASN A 3 -15.99 -6.82 -4.76
CA ASN A 3 -14.90 -5.86 -4.74
C ASN A 3 -14.70 -5.36 -3.30
N ILE A 4 -13.45 -5.14 -2.94
CA ILE A 4 -13.02 -4.57 -1.66
C ILE A 4 -12.14 -3.34 -1.91
N SER A 5 -11.91 -2.57 -0.85
CA SER A 5 -10.89 -1.52 -0.82
C SER A 5 -9.66 -2.02 -0.07
N ILE A 6 -8.47 -1.68 -0.55
CA ILE A 6 -7.22 -1.84 0.20
C ILE A 6 -6.72 -0.45 0.55
N SER A 7 -6.71 -0.12 1.84
CA SER A 7 -6.27 1.18 2.34
C SER A 7 -5.20 1.04 3.41
N GLY A 8 -4.41 2.08 3.59
CA GLY A 8 -3.35 2.10 4.58
C GLY A 8 -2.66 3.44 4.70
N ARG A 9 -1.52 3.44 5.38
CA ARG A 9 -0.74 4.65 5.64
C ARG A 9 0.76 4.41 5.50
N ILE A 10 1.42 5.38 4.87
CA ILE A 10 2.88 5.45 4.77
C ILE A 10 3.39 6.42 5.85
N ILE A 11 4.17 5.91 6.79
CA ILE A 11 4.65 6.67 7.94
C ILE A 11 6.16 6.54 8.12
N ALA A 12 6.79 7.55 8.71
CA ALA A 12 8.17 7.43 9.21
C ALA A 12 8.17 6.68 10.56
N SER A 13 9.33 6.23 11.02
CA SER A 13 9.50 5.57 12.33
C SER A 13 8.92 6.39 13.51
N ALA A 14 8.94 7.72 13.42
CA ALA A 14 8.33 8.62 14.40
C ALA A 14 6.79 8.80 14.25
N GLY A 15 6.12 8.00 13.44
CA GLY A 15 4.66 8.03 13.24
C GLY A 15 4.12 9.15 12.33
N ARG A 16 5.00 10.05 11.85
CA ARG A 16 4.62 11.11 10.91
C ARG A 16 4.29 10.53 9.53
N GLY A 17 3.19 10.97 8.93
CA GLY A 17 2.86 10.66 7.53
C GLY A 17 3.95 11.08 6.54
N ILE A 18 4.16 10.24 5.52
CA ILE A 18 5.10 10.51 4.43
C ILE A 18 4.30 10.87 3.17
N THR A 19 4.53 12.08 2.67
CA THR A 19 3.97 12.57 1.40
C THR A 19 4.85 12.17 0.23
N ASN A 20 4.25 12.16 -0.97
CA ASN A 20 4.94 11.85 -2.21
C ASN A 20 5.60 10.46 -2.16
N ALA A 21 5.00 9.52 -1.42
CA ALA A 21 5.32 8.12 -1.52
C ALA A 21 4.50 7.55 -2.68
N PHE A 22 5.20 6.89 -3.60
CA PHE A 22 4.58 6.20 -4.73
C PHE A 22 4.26 4.77 -4.30
N VAL A 23 2.98 4.47 -4.13
CA VAL A 23 2.46 3.18 -3.69
C VAL A 23 2.01 2.42 -4.92
N THR A 24 2.56 1.23 -5.13
CA THR A 24 2.18 0.34 -6.23
C THR A 24 1.51 -0.90 -5.66
N LEU A 25 0.33 -1.24 -6.18
CA LEU A 25 -0.39 -2.48 -5.94
C LEU A 25 -0.26 -3.36 -7.18
N ILE A 26 0.24 -4.58 -7.02
CA ILE A 26 0.43 -5.57 -8.08
C ILE A 26 -0.45 -6.77 -7.80
N ASP A 27 -1.26 -7.19 -8.78
CA ASP A 27 -2.06 -8.42 -8.69
C ASP A 27 -1.28 -9.68 -9.16
N GLN A 28 -1.90 -10.86 -9.02
CA GLN A 28 -1.33 -12.13 -9.46
C GLN A 28 -1.04 -12.24 -10.97
N ASN A 29 -1.62 -11.35 -11.80
CA ASN A 29 -1.38 -11.28 -13.24
C ASN A 29 -0.33 -10.23 -13.61
N ASN A 30 0.36 -9.65 -12.63
CA ASN A 30 1.28 -8.52 -12.77
C ASN A 30 0.62 -7.24 -13.31
N VAL A 31 -0.68 -7.05 -13.08
CA VAL A 31 -1.35 -5.78 -13.35
C VAL A 31 -1.05 -4.81 -12.21
N GLU A 32 -0.51 -3.65 -12.55
CA GLU A 32 -0.15 -2.62 -11.58
C GLU A 32 -1.21 -1.52 -11.47
N ARG A 33 -1.41 -1.04 -10.26
CA ARG A 33 -2.14 0.19 -9.95
C ARG A 33 -1.32 1.05 -9.00
N HIS A 34 -1.43 2.37 -9.14
CA HIS A 34 -0.54 3.30 -8.46
C HIS A 34 -1.30 4.44 -7.79
N ILE A 35 -0.84 4.85 -6.61
CA ILE A 35 -1.30 6.04 -5.90
C ILE A 35 -0.10 6.80 -5.33
N THR A 36 -0.18 8.13 -5.34
CA THR A 36 0.77 8.99 -4.64
C THR A 36 0.15 9.55 -3.38
N THR A 37 0.84 9.42 -2.24
CA THR A 37 0.32 9.89 -0.96
C THR A 37 0.40 11.40 -0.79
N GLY A 38 -0.59 11.96 -0.08
CA GLY A 38 -0.55 13.33 0.43
C GLY A 38 0.20 13.48 1.75
N ARG A 39 0.16 14.68 2.35
CA ARG A 39 0.86 15.05 3.60
C ARG A 39 0.66 14.08 4.76
N ASN A 40 -0.54 13.50 4.86
CA ASN A 40 -0.89 12.62 5.96
C ASN A 40 -0.50 11.15 5.71
N GLY A 41 -0.02 10.80 4.52
CA GLY A 41 0.50 9.48 4.19
C GLY A 41 -0.55 8.42 3.82
N TYR A 42 -1.83 8.76 3.75
CA TYR A 42 -2.89 7.79 3.42
C TYR A 42 -2.87 7.40 1.94
N PHE A 43 -3.20 6.13 1.66
CA PHE A 43 -3.50 5.61 0.32
C PHE A 43 -4.72 4.68 0.38
N GLN A 44 -5.43 4.54 -0.75
CA GLN A 44 -6.56 3.64 -0.87
C GLN A 44 -6.77 3.21 -2.32
N PHE A 45 -6.73 1.91 -2.58
CA PHE A 45 -7.13 1.31 -3.84
C PHE A 45 -8.56 0.81 -3.73
N ASP A 46 -9.46 1.35 -4.54
CA ASP A 46 -10.83 0.88 -4.66
C ASP A 46 -10.97 -0.22 -5.71
N ASN A 47 -12.12 -0.87 -5.76
CA ASN A 47 -12.47 -1.87 -6.78
C ASN A 47 -11.40 -2.98 -6.91
N VAL A 48 -10.85 -3.43 -5.78
CA VAL A 48 -9.91 -4.54 -5.75
C VAL A 48 -10.69 -5.84 -5.70
N THR A 49 -10.43 -6.77 -6.61
CA THR A 49 -11.14 -8.05 -6.63
C THR A 49 -10.75 -8.87 -5.40
N ALA A 50 -11.73 -9.20 -4.56
CA ALA A 50 -11.52 -10.06 -3.41
C ALA A 50 -11.17 -11.48 -3.85
N GLY A 51 -10.43 -12.19 -3.01
CA GLY A 51 -10.08 -13.58 -3.30
C GLY A 51 -8.81 -13.77 -4.14
N GLN A 52 -7.99 -12.74 -4.28
CA GLN A 52 -6.72 -12.79 -5.00
C GLN A 52 -5.57 -12.35 -4.10
N ASP A 53 -4.36 -12.76 -4.49
CA ASP A 53 -3.14 -12.32 -3.83
C ASP A 53 -2.66 -11.01 -4.46
N TYR A 54 -2.16 -10.12 -3.60
CA TYR A 54 -1.66 -8.82 -4.00
C TYR A 54 -0.33 -8.52 -3.30
N THR A 55 0.54 -7.78 -3.99
CA THR A 55 1.74 -7.20 -3.39
C THR A 55 1.67 -5.69 -3.44
N ILE A 56 1.95 -5.03 -2.32
CA ILE A 56 2.11 -3.58 -2.25
C ILE A 56 3.58 -3.25 -2.02
N SER A 57 4.11 -2.38 -2.86
CA SER A 57 5.44 -1.78 -2.73
C SER A 57 5.34 -0.26 -2.62
N VAL A 58 6.33 0.35 -1.98
CA VAL A 58 6.36 1.79 -1.73
C VAL A 58 7.73 2.33 -2.10
N THR A 59 7.74 3.35 -2.95
CA THR A 59 8.95 4.04 -3.36
C THR A 59 8.92 5.49 -2.91
N GLN A 60 10.00 5.96 -2.29
CA GLN A 60 10.17 7.35 -1.88
C GLN A 60 11.67 7.69 -1.84
N ARG A 61 12.04 8.92 -2.22
CA ARG A 61 13.45 9.34 -2.38
C ARG A 61 14.34 9.25 -1.12
N ARG A 62 13.76 9.32 0.08
CA ARG A 62 14.45 9.50 1.36
C ARG A 62 14.22 8.34 2.34
N PHE A 63 13.44 7.34 1.94
CA PHE A 63 13.04 6.23 2.81
C PHE A 63 13.05 4.92 2.03
N MET A 64 13.46 3.87 2.71
CA MET A 64 13.34 2.50 2.24
C MET A 64 12.15 1.83 2.94
N PHE A 65 11.44 0.99 2.20
CA PHE A 65 10.26 0.28 2.70
C PHE A 65 10.35 -1.20 2.35
N THR A 66 9.84 -2.03 3.24
CA THR A 66 9.61 -3.45 2.97
C THR A 66 8.26 -3.59 2.26
N SER A 67 8.22 -4.28 1.12
CA SER A 67 6.97 -4.63 0.44
C SER A 67 6.16 -5.60 1.30
N GLN A 68 4.84 -5.51 1.22
CA GLN A 68 3.93 -6.41 1.93
C GLN A 68 3.05 -7.14 0.92
N SER A 69 2.91 -8.45 1.10
CA SER A 69 2.01 -9.28 0.30
C SER A 69 0.81 -9.69 1.14
N PHE A 70 -0.37 -9.61 0.55
CA PHE A 70 -1.64 -9.99 1.16
C PHE A 70 -2.20 -11.17 0.38
N SER A 71 -2.57 -12.22 1.12
CA SER A 71 -3.25 -13.36 0.53
C SER A 71 -4.75 -13.11 0.41
N ARG A 72 -5.43 -13.97 -0.35
CA ARG A 72 -6.89 -14.01 -0.55
C ARG A 72 -7.77 -13.76 0.69
N SER A 73 -7.31 -13.99 1.91
CA SER A 73 -8.05 -13.64 3.14
C SER A 73 -8.30 -12.14 3.32
N GLY A 74 -7.63 -11.29 2.54
CA GLY A 74 -7.77 -9.84 2.54
C GLY A 74 -6.67 -9.14 3.36
N PRO A 75 -6.44 -7.84 3.14
CA PRO A 75 -5.49 -7.07 3.93
C PRO A 75 -5.99 -6.92 5.38
N PRO A 76 -5.08 -6.84 6.37
CA PRO A 76 -5.46 -6.44 7.73
C PRO A 76 -6.07 -5.03 7.74
N SER A 77 -6.88 -4.73 8.76
CA SER A 77 -7.62 -3.46 8.88
C SER A 77 -6.75 -2.20 8.93
N ASP A 78 -5.43 -2.34 9.15
CA ASP A 78 -4.48 -1.24 9.27
C ASP A 78 -3.14 -1.58 8.60
N VAL A 79 -3.09 -1.48 7.27
CA VAL A 79 -1.84 -1.66 6.52
C VAL A 79 -0.95 -0.42 6.69
N ASN A 80 0.10 -0.53 7.49
CA ASN A 80 1.11 0.52 7.65
C ASN A 80 2.43 0.12 7.02
N PHE A 81 3.01 1.05 6.25
CA PHE A 81 4.39 0.96 5.77
C PHE A 81 5.25 1.95 6.55
N ILE A 82 6.23 1.42 7.27
CA ILE A 82 7.15 2.22 8.09
C ILE A 82 8.44 2.43 7.30
N GLY A 83 8.75 3.69 6.99
CA GLY A 83 9.95 4.06 6.26
C GLY A 83 11.18 4.04 7.16
N ALA A 84 12.17 3.22 6.80
CA ALA A 84 13.51 3.25 7.34
C ALA A 84 14.37 4.27 6.57
N ARG A 85 15.38 4.83 7.22
CA ARG A 85 16.37 5.70 6.58
C ARG A 85 17.64 4.94 6.27
#